data_AF-A0A7H4NZC8-F1
#
_entry.id   AF-A0A7H4NZC8-F1
#
_cell.length_a   1.000
_cell.length_b   1.000
_cell.length_c   1.000
_cell.angle_alpha   90.00
_cell.angle_beta   90.00
_cell.angle_gamma   90.00
#
_symmetry.space_group_name_H-M   'P 1'
#
loop_
_entity.id
_entity.type
_entity.pdbx_description
1 polymer ?
#
loop_
_entity_poly.entity_id
_entity_poly.type
_entity_poly.pdbx_seq_one_letter_code
_entity_poly.pdbx_strand_id
1 'polypeptide(L)'
;MMKLKEKMTPAELAECLNLARQTINRWAREQSWRTEAIPGVKGGRARVIVIDKAVIDFLANIPALRHLTLDNQLAEPVVKYFVNDADTIWRQIVETMHLMTPAEQLHLRDLLAREGISGFLSRLGIADAKK
;
A
#
# COMPACT_ATOMS: atom_id res chain seq x y z
N MET A 1 -4.11 7.18 20.21
CA MET A 1 -4.76 6.78 18.95
C MET A 1 -4.79 5.25 18.93
N MET A 2 -5.97 4.65 18.77
CA MET A 2 -6.20 3.22 19.01
C MET A 2 -5.95 2.38 17.76
N LYS A 3 -5.04 1.40 17.86
CA LYS A 3 -4.81 0.38 16.84
C LYS A 3 -5.86 -0.73 16.95
N LEU A 4 -6.38 -1.18 15.81
CA LEU A 4 -7.11 -2.44 15.66
C LEU A 4 -6.18 -3.58 16.08
N LYS A 5 -6.72 -4.49 16.90
CA LYS A 5 -6.03 -5.72 17.32
C LYS A 5 -6.25 -6.79 16.25
N GLU A 6 -5.39 -7.80 16.21
CA GLU A 6 -5.52 -8.94 15.29
C GLU A 6 -6.87 -9.68 15.42
N LYS A 7 -7.45 -9.69 16.62
CA LYS A 7 -8.78 -10.24 16.90
C LYS A 7 -9.54 -9.30 17.82
N MET A 8 -10.79 -9.00 17.48
CA MET A 8 -11.65 -8.12 18.26
C MET A 8 -13.06 -8.68 18.32
N THR A 9 -13.74 -8.50 19.46
CA THR A 9 -15.18 -8.75 19.53
C THR A 9 -15.95 -7.69 18.71
N PRO A 10 -17.17 -8.00 18.23
CA PRO A 10 -18.00 -7.00 17.56
C PRO A 10 -18.28 -5.76 18.43
N ALA A 11 -18.25 -5.89 19.75
CA ALA A 11 -18.41 -4.79 20.68
C ALA A 11 -17.16 -3.88 20.71
N GLU A 12 -15.97 -4.46 20.83
CA GLU A 12 -14.71 -3.72 20.80
C GLU A 12 -14.49 -3.02 19.45
N LEU A 13 -14.81 -3.70 18.34
CA LEU A 13 -14.70 -3.12 17.01
C LEU A 13 -15.68 -1.96 16.81
N ALA A 14 -16.88 -2.07 17.36
CA ALA A 14 -17.87 -1.00 17.35
C ALA A 14 -17.41 0.23 18.15
N GLU A 15 -16.82 0.03 19.33
CA GLU A 15 -16.24 1.11 20.14
C GLU A 15 -15.05 1.77 19.43
N CYS A 16 -14.17 0.98 18.79
CA CYS A 16 -13.02 1.51 18.04
C CYS A 16 -13.43 2.34 16.81
N LEU A 17 -14.49 1.92 16.11
CA LEU A 17 -14.98 2.61 14.91
C LEU A 17 -16.04 3.67 15.21
N ASN A 18 -16.42 3.83 16.49
CA ASN A 18 -17.50 4.70 16.94
C ASN A 18 -18.84 4.43 16.22
N LEU A 19 -19.16 3.14 16.05
CA LEU A 19 -20.35 2.62 15.36
C LEU A 19 -21.23 1.79 16.29
N ALA A 20 -22.45 1.51 15.85
CA ALA A 20 -23.32 0.56 16.54
C ALA A 20 -22.86 -0.89 16.33
N ARG A 21 -22.94 -1.72 17.37
CA ARG A 21 -22.62 -3.17 17.29
C ARG A 21 -23.42 -3.90 16.20
N GLN A 22 -24.65 -3.45 15.94
CA GLN A 22 -25.51 -4.02 14.90
C GLN A 22 -24.93 -3.82 13.50
N THR A 23 -24.29 -2.67 13.25
CA THR A 23 -23.60 -2.36 11.98
C THR A 23 -22.46 -3.34 11.75
N ILE A 24 -21.64 -3.58 12.78
CA ILE A 24 -20.53 -4.53 12.71
C ILE A 24 -21.02 -5.95 12.49
N ASN A 25 -22.06 -6.39 13.21
CA ASN A 25 -22.64 -7.73 13.01
C ASN A 25 -23.25 -7.91 11.61
N ARG A 26 -23.86 -6.85 11.06
CA ARG A 26 -24.39 -6.85 9.70
C ARG A 26 -23.24 -7.01 8.69
N TRP A 27 -22.20 -6.20 8.79
CA TRP A 27 -21.04 -6.30 7.90
C TRP A 27 -20.33 -7.64 8.00
N ALA A 28 -20.15 -8.17 9.21
CA ALA A 28 -19.56 -9.49 9.41
C ALA A 28 -20.34 -10.60 8.69
N ARG A 29 -21.67 -10.47 8.55
CA ARG A 29 -22.51 -11.41 7.79
C ARG A 29 -22.44 -11.14 6.29
N GLU A 30 -22.61 -9.89 5.86
CA GLU A 30 -22.61 -9.50 4.44
C GLU A 30 -21.26 -9.80 3.77
N GLN A 31 -20.17 -9.53 4.47
CA GLN A 31 -18.80 -9.72 3.98
C GLN A 31 -18.23 -11.09 4.37
N SER A 32 -19.03 -11.96 5.00
CA SER A 32 -18.63 -13.31 5.44
C SER A 32 -17.30 -13.33 6.20
N TRP A 33 -17.12 -12.39 7.14
CA TRP A 33 -15.87 -12.23 7.88
C TRP A 33 -15.54 -13.47 8.72
N ARG A 34 -14.24 -13.77 8.83
CA ARG A 34 -13.77 -14.90 9.61
C ARG A 34 -13.99 -14.62 11.10
N THR A 35 -14.65 -15.56 11.78
CA THR A 35 -14.95 -15.45 13.21
C THR A 35 -14.55 -16.70 13.97
N GLU A 36 -13.97 -16.53 15.16
CA GLU A 36 -13.58 -17.61 16.06
C GLU A 36 -14.41 -17.58 17.34
N ALA A 37 -14.68 -18.74 17.94
CA ALA A 37 -15.41 -18.82 19.20
C ALA A 37 -14.51 -18.43 20.36
N ILE A 38 -15.05 -17.69 21.34
CA ILE A 38 -14.30 -17.34 22.54
C ILE A 38 -14.38 -18.51 23.53
N PRO A 39 -13.23 -19.10 23.95
CA PRO A 39 -13.23 -20.17 24.92
C PRO A 39 -13.69 -19.65 26.30
N GLY A 40 -14.59 -20.38 26.96
CA GLY A 40 -15.03 -20.09 28.34
C GLY A 40 -16.30 -19.25 28.50
N VAL A 41 -16.96 -18.84 27.42
CA VAL A 41 -18.24 -18.11 27.51
C VAL A 41 -19.41 -19.10 27.66
N LYS A 42 -20.16 -18.98 28.77
CA LYS A 42 -21.38 -19.78 29.01
C LYS A 42 -22.33 -19.64 27.82
N GLY A 43 -22.51 -20.72 27.06
CA GLY A 43 -23.40 -20.81 25.90
C GLY A 43 -22.75 -20.66 24.53
N GLY A 44 -21.42 -20.48 24.41
CA GLY A 44 -20.67 -20.61 23.14
C GLY A 44 -21.02 -19.63 22.01
N ARG A 45 -21.89 -18.65 22.25
CA ARG A 45 -22.39 -17.70 21.24
C ARG A 45 -21.47 -16.51 20.99
N ALA A 46 -20.52 -16.26 21.87
CA ALA A 46 -19.59 -15.16 21.70
C ALA A 46 -18.50 -15.51 20.69
N ARG A 47 -18.35 -14.66 19.68
CA ARG A 47 -17.35 -14.82 18.62
C ARG A 47 -16.49 -13.56 18.54
N VAL A 48 -15.20 -13.75 18.30
CA VAL A 48 -14.28 -12.69 17.89
C VAL A 48 -14.18 -12.68 16.37
N ILE A 49 -14.12 -11.49 15.80
CA ILE A 49 -13.82 -11.27 14.39
C ILE A 49 -12.30 -11.25 14.27
N VAL A 50 -11.76 -12.04 13.35
CA VAL A 50 -10.35 -11.97 12.97
C VAL A 50 -10.20 -10.76 12.05
N ILE A 51 -9.38 -9.79 12.46
CA ILE A 51 -9.12 -8.59 11.66
C ILE A 51 -8.04 -8.94 10.63
N ASP A 52 -8.48 -9.57 9.55
CA ASP A 52 -7.66 -9.91 8.41
C ASP A 52 -7.64 -8.77 7.37
N LYS A 53 -6.91 -9.00 6.27
CA LYS A 53 -6.81 -8.04 5.18
C LYS A 53 -8.17 -7.70 4.57
N ALA A 54 -9.11 -8.65 4.49
CA ALA A 54 -10.44 -8.39 3.93
C ALA A 54 -11.27 -7.44 4.82
N VAL A 55 -11.15 -7.57 6.15
CA VAL A 55 -11.77 -6.62 7.09
C VAL A 55 -11.14 -5.22 6.94
N ILE A 56 -9.80 -5.15 6.87
CA ILE A 56 -9.06 -3.88 6.74
C ILE A 56 -9.40 -3.17 5.42
N ASP A 57 -9.37 -3.90 4.30
CA ASP A 57 -9.65 -3.36 2.97
C ASP A 57 -11.10 -2.87 2.87
N PHE A 58 -12.06 -3.60 3.45
CA PHE A 58 -13.46 -3.16 3.52
C PHE A 58 -13.61 -1.87 4.32
N LEU A 59 -12.96 -1.76 5.48
CA LEU A 59 -13.00 -0.54 6.30
C LEU A 59 -12.31 0.65 5.63
N ALA A 60 -11.23 0.43 4.88
CA ALA A 60 -10.50 1.47 4.13
C ALA A 60 -11.32 2.04 2.95
N ASN A 61 -12.24 1.24 2.42
CA ASN A 61 -13.18 1.67 1.38
C ASN A 61 -14.30 2.59 1.92
N ILE A 62 -14.58 2.58 3.23
CA ILE A 62 -15.57 3.45 3.86
C ILE A 62 -14.95 4.82 4.14
N PRO A 63 -15.41 5.92 3.49
CA PRO A 63 -14.77 7.23 3.61
C PRO A 63 -14.64 7.75 5.05
N ALA A 64 -15.66 7.51 5.88
CA ALA A 64 -15.67 7.92 7.28
C ALA A 64 -14.66 7.17 8.16
N LEU A 65 -14.18 5.99 7.75
CA LEU A 65 -13.28 5.12 8.52
C LEU A 65 -11.86 5.05 7.94
N ARG A 66 -11.62 5.71 6.81
CA ARG A 66 -10.33 5.71 6.11
C ARG A 66 -9.17 6.25 6.96
N HIS A 67 -9.43 7.23 7.82
CA HIS A 67 -8.41 7.78 8.72
C HIS A 67 -7.98 6.79 9.82
N LEU A 68 -8.90 5.95 10.31
CA LEU A 68 -8.62 4.94 11.34
C LEU A 68 -7.87 3.71 10.79
N THR A 69 -8.03 3.43 9.49
CA THR A 69 -7.35 2.32 8.81
C THR A 69 -5.92 2.69 8.42
N LEU A 70 -5.66 3.96 8.05
CA LEU A 70 -4.29 4.47 7.86
C LEU A 70 -3.41 4.20 9.09
N ASP A 71 -3.92 4.45 10.30
CA ASP A 71 -3.15 4.24 11.54
C ASP A 71 -2.84 2.76 11.86
N ASN A 72 -3.62 1.83 11.30
CA ASN A 72 -3.39 0.38 11.44
C ASN A 72 -2.45 -0.18 10.38
N GLN A 73 -2.47 0.41 9.20
CA GLN A 73 -1.50 0.14 8.14
C GLN A 73 -0.09 0.63 8.51
N LEU A 74 0.07 1.44 9.57
CA LEU A 74 1.38 1.80 10.13
C LEU A 74 2.12 0.63 10.81
N ALA A 75 1.51 -0.55 10.94
CA ALA A 75 2.17 -1.78 11.40
C ALA A 75 2.72 -2.65 10.26
N GLU A 76 2.32 -2.43 9.01
CA GLU A 76 3.16 -2.80 7.86
C GLU A 76 4.30 -1.77 7.78
N PRO A 77 5.51 -2.13 7.30
CA PRO A 77 6.53 -1.13 7.06
C PRO A 77 5.88 -0.10 6.16
N VAL A 78 5.69 1.10 6.71
CA VAL A 78 5.10 2.23 6.01
C VAL A 78 5.82 2.25 4.67
N VAL A 79 5.12 1.88 3.59
CA VAL A 79 5.54 2.28 2.25
C VAL A 79 5.29 3.77 2.30
N LYS A 80 6.22 4.46 2.94
CA LYS A 80 6.41 5.86 2.76
C LYS A 80 6.54 5.91 1.26
N TYR A 81 5.58 6.56 0.61
CA TYR A 81 5.91 7.32 -0.57
C TYR A 81 6.91 8.42 -0.14
N PHE A 82 8.07 8.03 0.41
CA PHE A 82 9.29 8.57 -0.11
C PHE A 82 9.16 8.25 -1.58
N VAL A 83 8.74 9.26 -2.32
CA VAL A 83 9.20 9.43 -3.68
C VAL A 83 10.71 9.25 -3.56
N ASN A 84 11.18 8.03 -3.77
CA ASN A 84 12.59 7.78 -3.85
C ASN A 84 13.01 8.67 -5.01
N ASP A 85 13.93 9.59 -4.80
CA ASP A 85 14.36 10.48 -5.89
C ASP A 85 14.83 9.64 -7.09
N ALA A 86 15.33 8.43 -6.85
CA ALA A 86 15.61 7.45 -7.89
C ALA A 86 14.35 7.01 -8.67
N ASP A 87 13.20 6.82 -8.03
CA ASP A 87 11.95 6.43 -8.67
C ASP A 87 11.34 7.57 -9.49
N THR A 88 11.46 8.83 -9.05
CA THR A 88 11.07 9.99 -9.86
C THR A 88 11.99 10.20 -11.05
N ILE A 89 13.30 10.14 -10.84
CA ILE A 89 14.28 10.24 -11.93
C ILE A 89 14.04 9.12 -12.94
N TRP A 90 13.82 7.89 -12.48
CA TRP A 90 13.53 6.75 -13.35
C TRP A 90 12.25 6.97 -14.17
N ARG A 91 11.17 7.44 -13.53
CA ARG A 91 9.92 7.74 -14.21
C ARG A 91 10.08 8.83 -15.27
N GLN A 92 10.79 9.91 -14.95
CA GLN A 92 11.07 11.00 -15.89
C GLN A 92 11.90 10.54 -17.09
N ILE A 93 12.90 9.68 -16.87
CA ILE A 93 13.69 9.09 -17.96
C ILE A 93 12.79 8.26 -18.87
N VAL A 94 11.92 7.42 -18.31
CA VAL A 94 10.97 6.59 -19.07
C VAL A 94 9.99 7.45 -19.87
N GLU A 95 9.41 8.47 -19.25
CA GLU A 95 8.53 9.43 -19.93
C GLU A 95 9.24 10.14 -21.08
N THR A 96 10.50 10.54 -20.89
CA THR A 96 11.31 11.17 -21.94
C THR A 96 11.58 10.22 -23.11
N MET A 97 11.83 8.93 -22.85
CA MET A 97 11.98 7.93 -23.92
C MET A 97 10.70 7.78 -24.74
N HIS A 98 9.52 7.93 -24.13
CA HIS A 98 8.24 7.88 -24.85
C HIS A 98 8.00 9.07 -25.79
N LEU A 99 8.72 10.18 -25.60
CA LEU A 99 8.67 11.34 -26.52
C LEU A 99 9.52 11.14 -27.78
N MET A 100 10.42 10.16 -27.80
CA MET A 100 11.25 9.83 -28.95
C MET A 100 10.47 8.99 -29.96
N THR A 101 10.76 9.19 -31.25
CA THR A 101 10.28 8.30 -32.30
C THR A 101 10.93 6.90 -32.18
N PRO A 102 10.32 5.85 -32.75
CA PRO A 102 10.90 4.51 -32.71
C PRO A 102 12.32 4.42 -33.32
N ALA A 103 12.60 5.22 -34.36
CA ALA A 103 13.93 5.28 -34.96
C ALA A 103 14.97 5.91 -34.01
N GLU A 104 14.59 6.97 -33.31
CA GLU A 104 15.45 7.62 -32.30
C GLU A 104 15.72 6.71 -31.10
N GLN A 105 14.72 5.95 -30.64
CA GLN A 105 14.90 4.95 -29.57
C GLN A 105 15.90 3.86 -29.97
N LEU A 106 15.85 3.38 -31.21
CA LEU A 106 16.80 2.39 -31.73
C LEU A 106 18.22 2.97 -31.81
N HIS A 107 18.36 4.21 -32.30
CA HIS A 107 19.65 4.89 -32.32
C HIS A 107 20.22 5.09 -30.91
N LEU A 108 19.38 5.48 -29.95
CA LEU A 108 19.80 5.63 -28.55
C LEU A 108 20.26 4.29 -27.96
N ARG A 109 19.50 3.22 -28.19
CA ARG A 109 19.89 1.86 -27.77
C ARG A 109 21.23 1.45 -28.35
N ASP A 110 21.43 1.65 -29.65
CA ASP A 110 22.66 1.26 -30.34
C ASP A 110 23.85 2.11 -29.86
N LEU A 111 23.65 3.39 -29.57
CA LEU A 111 24.65 4.27 -28.98
C LEU A 111 25.04 3.80 -27.57
N LEU A 112 24.06 3.49 -26.72
CA LEU A 112 24.32 2.95 -25.38
C LEU A 112 25.04 1.61 -25.41
N ALA A 113 24.71 0.73 -26.36
CA ALA A 113 25.38 -0.56 -26.51
C ALA A 113 26.84 -0.44 -26.99
N ARG A 114 27.14 0.56 -27.83
CA ARG A 114 28.49 0.79 -28.37
C ARG A 114 29.42 1.48 -27.38
N GLU A 115 28.94 2.48 -26.66
CA GLU A 115 29.77 3.36 -25.85
C GLU A 115 29.63 3.12 -24.35
N GLY A 116 28.61 2.36 -23.95
CA GLY A 116 28.25 2.17 -22.55
C GLY A 116 27.78 3.46 -21.88
N ILE A 117 27.40 3.34 -20.61
CA ILE A 117 26.90 4.47 -19.82
C ILE A 117 27.96 5.56 -19.64
N SER A 118 29.25 5.19 -19.52
CA SER A 118 30.33 6.15 -19.33
C SER A 118 30.53 7.06 -20.55
N GLY A 119 30.52 6.50 -21.76
CA GLY A 119 30.66 7.27 -23.00
C GLY A 119 29.44 8.17 -23.23
N PHE A 120 28.25 7.64 -22.99
CA PHE A 120 27.00 8.40 -23.07
C PHE A 120 26.98 9.60 -22.12
N LEU A 121 27.31 9.40 -20.84
CA LEU A 121 27.36 10.49 -19.86
C LEU A 121 28.44 11.54 -20.18
N SER A 122 29.55 11.12 -20.78
CA SER A 122 30.61 12.04 -21.23
C SER A 122 30.13 12.92 -22.39
N ARG A 123 29.41 12.35 -23.37
CA ARG A 123 28.80 13.11 -24.48
C ARG A 123 27.76 14.12 -24.02
N LEU A 124 27.00 13.78 -22.98
CA LEU A 124 26.04 14.67 -22.36
C LEU A 124 26.68 15.74 -21.44
N GLY A 125 28.00 15.68 -21.22
CA GLY A 125 28.69 16.58 -20.30
C GLY A 125 28.30 16.38 -18.83
N ILE A 126 27.73 15.21 -18.49
CA ILE A 126 27.29 14.86 -17.13
C ILE A 126 28.45 14.24 -16.33
N ALA A 127 29.32 13.47 -16.99
CA ALA A 127 30.51 12.95 -16.35
C ALA A 127 31.53 14.09 -16.19
N ASP A 128 31.82 14.47 -14.94
CA ASP A 128 32.81 15.50 -14.62
C ASP A 128 34.20 15.01 -15.06
N ALA A 129 34.80 15.70 -16.03
CA ALA A 129 36.17 15.50 -16.45
C ALA A 129 37.13 16.12 -15.41
N LYS A 130 37.06 15.67 -14.15
CA LYS A 130 38.04 15.99 -13.11
C LYS A 130 38.25 14.79 -12.19
N LYS A 131 39.32 14.06 -12.47
CA LYS A 131 40.11 13.39 -11.44
C LYS A 131 41.44 14.13 -11.35
#